data_AF-A0A359D6F8-F1
#
_entry.id   AF-A0A359D6F8-F1
#
_cell.length_a   1.000
_cell.length_b   1.000
_cell.length_c   1.000
_cell.angle_alpha   90.00
_cell.angle_beta   90.00
_cell.angle_gamma   90.00
#
_symmetry.space_group_name_H-M   'P 1'
#
loop_
_entity.id
_entity.type
_entity.pdbx_description
1 polymer ?
#
loop_
_entity_poly.entity_id
_entity_poly.type
_entity_poly.pdbx_seq_one_letter_code
_entity_poly.pdbx_strand_id
1 'polypeptide(L)'
;MTTRRSFLKNAAVATSAVGASALGSAHIYAEEPKKITWRLQTYAGPALGEHVIKPSIDAFNKAANGQMEIQLYYADQLVPTGELFRAMQRGTI
;
A
#
# COMPACT_ATOMS: atom_id res chain seq x y z
N MET A 1 -25.60 24.81 -43.38
CA MET A 1 -25.77 25.57 -42.12
C MET A 1 -25.48 24.66 -40.94
N THR A 2 -24.38 24.90 -40.24
CA THR A 2 -24.01 24.17 -39.02
C THR A 2 -24.87 24.71 -37.86
N THR A 3 -25.86 23.95 -37.43
CA THR A 3 -26.71 24.34 -36.29
C THR A 3 -26.19 23.69 -35.02
N ARG A 4 -26.36 24.35 -33.85
CA ARG A 4 -25.98 23.78 -32.53
C ARG A 4 -26.53 22.37 -32.31
N ARG A 5 -27.73 22.11 -32.84
CA ARG A 5 -28.38 20.79 -32.79
C ARG A 5 -27.65 19.74 -33.64
N SER A 6 -27.13 20.10 -34.81
CA SER A 6 -26.29 19.17 -35.62
C SER A 6 -24.93 18.91 -34.98
N PHE A 7 -24.36 19.92 -34.31
CA PHE A 7 -23.10 19.76 -33.56
C PHE A 7 -23.27 18.79 -32.39
N LEU A 8 -24.32 18.96 -31.58
CA LEU A 8 -24.61 18.07 -30.44
C LEU A 8 -24.90 16.63 -30.88
N LYS A 9 -25.65 16.44 -31.98
CA LYS A 9 -25.89 15.10 -32.54
C LYS A 9 -24.61 14.42 -33.02
N ASN A 10 -23.74 15.15 -33.72
CA ASN A 10 -22.48 14.59 -34.20
C ASN A 10 -21.49 14.32 -33.05
N ALA A 11 -21.46 15.17 -32.03
CA ALA A 11 -20.65 14.97 -30.83
C ALA A 11 -21.09 13.72 -30.04
N ALA A 12 -22.41 13.50 -29.89
CA ALA A 12 -22.96 12.33 -29.20
C ALA A 12 -22.69 11.01 -29.94
N VAL A 13 -22.62 11.04 -31.28
CA VAL A 13 -22.30 9.86 -32.11
C VAL A 13 -20.78 9.60 -32.12
N ALA A 14 -19.96 10.65 -32.07
CA ALA A 14 -18.51 10.50 -31.96
C ALA A 14 -18.09 9.95 -30.58
N THR A 15 -18.78 10.32 -29.50
CA THR A 15 -18.51 9.79 -28.16
C THR A 15 -19.02 8.37 -27.94
N SER A 16 -20.04 7.90 -28.67
CA SER A 16 -20.50 6.51 -28.56
C SER A 16 -19.57 5.52 -29.29
N ALA A 17 -18.90 5.94 -30.36
CA ALA A 17 -17.97 5.09 -31.10
C ALA A 17 -16.58 4.96 -30.43
N VAL A 18 -16.14 5.97 -29.68
CA VAL A 18 -14.84 5.97 -28.95
C VAL A 18 -15.01 5.63 -27.46
N GLY A 19 -16.21 5.84 -26.90
CA GLY A 19 -16.50 5.62 -25.48
C GLY A 19 -16.68 4.17 -25.07
N ALA A 20 -17.09 3.27 -25.98
CA ALA A 20 -17.26 1.86 -25.66
C ALA A 20 -15.92 1.11 -25.48
N SER A 21 -14.84 1.59 -26.12
CA SER A 21 -13.48 1.05 -25.96
C SER A 21 -12.67 1.75 -24.86
N ALA A 22 -13.08 2.95 -24.43
CA ALA A 22 -12.45 3.70 -23.34
C ALA A 22 -13.05 3.38 -21.96
N LEU A 23 -14.24 2.77 -21.92
CA LEU A 23 -14.75 2.06 -20.75
C LEU A 23 -14.08 0.67 -20.66
N GLY A 24 -12.73 0.67 -20.70
CA GLY A 24 -11.98 -0.35 -20.00
C GLY A 24 -12.58 -0.38 -18.60
N SER A 25 -13.15 -1.53 -18.27
CA SER A 25 -13.93 -1.77 -17.07
C SER A 25 -13.37 -0.98 -15.88
N ALA A 26 -14.23 -0.38 -15.07
CA ALA A 26 -13.84 0.18 -13.76
C ALA A 26 -13.12 -0.86 -12.86
N HIS A 27 -13.07 -2.13 -13.28
CA HIS A 27 -12.26 -3.20 -12.74
C HIS A 27 -10.74 -3.10 -13.05
N ILE A 28 -10.28 -2.29 -14.00
CA ILE A 28 -8.83 -2.10 -14.25
C ILE A 28 -8.17 -1.25 -13.15
N TYR A 29 -8.96 -0.53 -12.34
CA TYR A 29 -8.49 0.10 -11.10
C TYR A 29 -8.76 -0.73 -9.84
N ALA A 30 -9.01 -2.04 -9.97
CA ALA A 30 -8.69 -2.93 -8.87
C ALA A 30 -7.16 -2.89 -8.73
N GLU A 31 -6.66 -1.86 -8.04
CA GLU A 31 -5.27 -1.73 -7.67
C GLU A 31 -4.83 -3.11 -7.20
N GLU A 32 -3.84 -3.72 -7.87
CA GLU A 32 -3.20 -4.91 -7.33
C GLU A 32 -2.94 -4.62 -5.85
N PRO A 33 -3.32 -5.53 -4.94
CA PRO A 33 -3.22 -5.26 -3.51
C PRO A 33 -1.80 -4.76 -3.22
N LYS A 34 -1.68 -3.45 -2.95
CA LYS A 34 -0.39 -2.81 -2.76
C LYS A 34 0.27 -3.50 -1.57
N LYS A 35 1.52 -3.96 -1.77
CA LYS A 35 2.31 -4.58 -0.71
C LYS A 35 2.26 -3.71 0.55
N ILE A 36 1.76 -4.26 1.64
CA ILE A 36 1.70 -3.56 2.93
C ILE A 36 3.07 -3.67 3.59
N THR A 37 3.65 -2.53 3.99
CA THR A 37 4.93 -2.50 4.70
C THR A 37 4.74 -1.89 6.08
N TRP A 38 5.07 -2.64 7.12
CA TRP A 38 5.07 -2.18 8.50
C TRP A 38 6.49 -2.10 9.05
N ARG A 39 6.71 -1.16 9.97
CA ARG A 39 7.96 -1.07 10.73
C ARG A 39 7.69 -1.59 12.13
N LEU A 40 8.56 -2.46 12.61
CA LEU A 40 8.46 -3.01 13.96
C LEU A 40 9.79 -2.78 14.67
N GLN A 41 9.75 -2.09 15.82
CA GLN A 41 10.89 -1.94 16.70
C GLN A 41 10.71 -2.87 17.90
N THR A 42 11.69 -3.72 18.15
CA THR A 42 11.76 -4.54 19.37
C THR A 42 12.51 -3.81 20.50
N TYR A 43 12.22 -4.18 21.75
CA TYR A 43 13.02 -3.74 22.91
C TYR A 43 14.42 -4.36 22.94
N ALA A 44 14.62 -5.45 22.19
CA ALA A 44 15.87 -6.20 22.19
C ALA A 44 16.91 -5.53 21.28
N GLY A 45 18.17 -5.49 21.73
CA GLY A 45 19.30 -5.19 20.84
C GLY A 45 19.54 -6.31 19.82
N PRO A 46 20.42 -6.09 18.82
CA PRO A 46 20.65 -7.04 17.72
C PRO A 46 21.02 -8.46 18.17
N ALA A 47 21.87 -8.58 19.20
CA ALA A 47 22.34 -9.87 19.70
C ALA A 47 21.20 -10.74 20.29
N LEU A 48 20.30 -10.14 21.07
CA LEU A 48 19.16 -10.85 21.66
C LEU A 48 18.03 -11.03 20.64
N GLY A 49 17.77 -10.01 19.83
CA GLY A 49 16.63 -10.01 18.92
C GLY A 49 16.74 -11.05 17.80
N GLU A 50 17.95 -11.50 17.46
CA GLU A 50 18.21 -12.65 16.57
C GLU A 50 17.50 -13.92 17.04
N HIS A 51 17.40 -14.13 18.35
CA HIS A 51 16.84 -15.33 18.93
C HIS A 51 15.39 -15.17 19.38
N VAL A 52 14.91 -13.94 19.55
CA VAL A 52 13.60 -13.65 20.13
C VAL A 52 12.58 -13.29 19.05
N ILE A 53 12.77 -12.15 18.37
CA ILE A 53 11.75 -11.59 17.49
C ILE A 53 12.01 -11.93 16.02
N LYS A 54 13.28 -11.99 15.61
CA LYS A 54 13.64 -12.17 14.20
C LYS A 54 13.07 -13.45 13.58
N PRO A 55 13.10 -14.64 14.23
CA PRO A 55 12.55 -15.85 13.62
C PRO A 55 11.06 -15.71 13.30
N SER A 56 10.30 -15.02 14.16
CA SER A 56 8.88 -14.74 13.97
C SER A 56 8.64 -13.79 12.80
N ILE A 57 9.48 -12.75 12.64
CA ILE A 57 9.39 -11.81 11.52
C ILE A 57 9.74 -12.50 10.20
N ASP A 58 10.79 -13.31 10.17
CA ASP A 58 11.19 -14.06 8.98
C ASP A 58 10.09 -15.05 8.55
N ALA A 59 9.49 -15.75 9.53
CA ALA A 59 8.37 -16.66 9.29
C ALA A 59 7.13 -15.92 8.77
N PHE A 60 6.79 -14.77 9.37
CA PHE A 60 5.67 -13.94 8.92
C PHE A 60 5.88 -13.44 7.49
N ASN A 61 7.04 -12.83 7.20
CA ASN A 61 7.35 -12.28 5.88
C ASN A 61 7.34 -13.37 4.80
N LYS A 62 7.81 -14.57 5.13
CA LYS A 62 7.71 -15.74 4.25
C LYS A 62 6.25 -16.15 4.01
N ALA A 63 5.45 -16.26 5.08
CA ALA A 63 4.04 -16.64 4.98
C ALA A 63 3.19 -15.59 4.23
N ALA A 64 3.55 -14.31 4.35
CA ALA A 64 2.88 -13.20 3.68
C ALA A 64 3.08 -13.20 2.15
N ASN A 65 4.00 -14.02 1.63
CA ASN A 65 4.21 -14.24 0.19
C ASN A 65 4.27 -12.93 -0.62
N GLY A 66 5.00 -11.94 -0.10
CA GLY A 66 5.21 -10.63 -0.73
C GLY A 66 4.02 -9.67 -0.68
N GLN A 67 2.86 -10.09 -0.17
CA GLN A 67 1.69 -9.23 0.01
C GLN A 67 1.86 -8.30 1.22
N MET A 68 2.64 -8.73 2.22
CA MET A 68 3.02 -7.93 3.38
C MET A 68 4.50 -8.12 3.73
N GLU A 69 5.10 -7.11 4.33
CA GLU A 69 6.45 -7.14 4.90
C GLU A 69 6.50 -6.36 6.22
N ILE A 70 7.05 -6.99 7.24
CA ILE A 70 7.49 -6.32 8.46
C ILE A 70 8.99 -6.08 8.37
N GLN A 71 9.38 -4.82 8.45
CA GLN A 71 10.77 -4.39 8.59
C GLN A 71 11.12 -4.36 10.07
N LEU A 72 12.07 -5.21 10.48
CA LEU A 72 12.52 -5.29 11.86
C LEU A 72 13.61 -4.25 12.16
N TYR A 73 13.39 -3.47 13.20
CA TYR A 73 14.33 -2.56 13.82
C TYR A 73 14.59 -3.02 15.26
N TYR A 74 15.84 -2.95 15.70
CA TYR A 74 16.25 -3.27 17.06
C TYR A 74 16.10 -2.05 17.99
N ALA A 75 16.33 -2.27 19.28
CA ALA A 75 16.22 -1.26 20.31
C ALA A 75 16.82 0.09 19.89
N ASP A 76 16.05 1.16 20.10
CA ASP A 76 16.43 2.55 19.91
C ASP A 76 16.77 3.00 18.47
N GLN A 77 16.57 2.15 17.45
CA GLN A 77 16.90 2.49 16.05
C GLN A 77 15.91 3.45 15.38
N LEU A 78 14.62 3.42 15.73
CA LEU A 78 13.61 4.35 15.23
C LEU A 78 13.26 5.41 16.26
N VAL A 79 12.99 4.97 17.49
CA VAL A 79 12.63 5.82 18.64
C VAL A 79 13.25 5.26 19.91
N PRO A 80 13.55 6.08 20.93
CA PRO A 80 13.95 5.57 22.23
C PRO A 80 12.92 4.56 22.77
N THR A 81 13.39 3.47 23.36
CA THR A 81 12.54 2.35 23.79
C THR A 81 11.49 2.79 24.82
N GLY A 82 11.85 3.74 25.70
CA GLY A 82 10.90 4.36 26.63
C GLY A 82 9.76 5.15 25.97
N GLU A 83 9.94 5.61 24.73
CA GLU A 83 8.96 6.36 23.95
C GLU A 83 8.17 5.49 22.97
N LEU A 84 8.49 4.20 22.86
CA LEU A 84 7.94 3.31 21.83
C LEU A 84 6.40 3.26 21.85
N PHE A 85 5.81 3.17 23.04
CA PHE A 85 4.36 3.15 23.19
C PHE A 85 3.70 4.44 22.66
N ARG A 86 4.30 5.60 22.97
CA ARG A 86 3.78 6.90 22.51
C ARG A 86 3.99 7.08 21.00
N ALA A 87 5.11 6.59 20.47
CA ALA A 87 5.38 6.58 19.03
C ALA A 87 4.33 5.77 18.25
N MET A 88 3.97 4.59 18.74
CA MET A 88 2.91 3.74 18.17
C MET A 88 1.55 4.46 18.18
N GLN A 89 1.17 5.06 19.31
CA GLN A 89 -0.09 5.80 19.43
C GLN A 89 -0.21 6.98 18.45
N ARG A 90 0.90 7.62 18.10
CA ARG A 90 0.95 8.73 17.14
C ARG A 90 1.12 8.28 15.68
N GLY A 91 1.22 6.97 15.42
CA GLY A 91 1.48 6.41 14.08
C GLY A 91 2.89 6.72 13.56
N THR A 92 3.85 6.98 14.45
CA THR A 92 5.27 7.17 14.08
C THR A 92 5.93 5.85 13.71
N ILE A 93 5.45 4.74 14.26
CA ILE A 93 5.81 3.36 13.94
C ILE A 93 4.55 2.54 13.72
#